data_AF-A0A2C5ZNP4-F1
#
_entry.id   AF-A0A2C5ZNP4-F1
#
_cell.length_a   1.000
_cell.length_b   1.000
_cell.length_c   1.000
_cell.angle_alpha   90.00
_cell.angle_beta   90.00
_cell.angle_gamma   90.00
#
_symmetry.space_group_name_H-M   'P 1'
#
loop_
_entity.id
_entity.type
_entity.pdbx_description
1 polymer ?
#
loop_
_entity_poly.entity_id
_entity_poly.type
_entity_poly.pdbx_seq_one_letter_code
_entity_poly.pdbx_strand_id
1 'polypeptide(L)'
;MCEPPVGPDLAVGTARSFASSDGVLRAFCAVCGATVFFSCAANRPSDGQAVVDVATGILRAPDGAMAEDWLTWNARLLFADGGGMAFDPDFCQSLASGMRAWVKERYGQELEFDLS
;
A
#
# COMPACT_ATOMS: atom_id res chain seq x y z
N MET A 1 -0.18 -9.13 18.19
CA MET A 1 -0.87 -10.09 17.30
C MET A 1 -2.18 -9.44 16.88
N CYS A 2 -2.54 -9.48 15.59
CA CYS A 2 -3.78 -8.86 15.12
C CYS A 2 -5.01 -9.60 15.67
N GLU A 3 -6.07 -8.86 15.98
CA GLU A 3 -7.37 -9.41 16.36
C GLU A 3 -8.44 -8.86 15.39
N PRO A 4 -9.13 -9.73 14.63
CA PRO A 4 -8.95 -11.18 14.54
C PRO A 4 -7.58 -11.58 13.93
N PRO A 5 -7.09 -12.80 14.19
CA PRO A 5 -5.86 -13.29 13.59
C PRO A 5 -5.95 -13.30 12.06
N VAL A 6 -4.94 -12.76 11.39
CA VAL A 6 -4.80 -12.80 9.92
C VAL A 6 -3.75 -13.84 9.58
N GLY A 7 -4.16 -14.90 8.89
CA GLY A 7 -3.28 -16.00 8.47
C GLY A 7 -2.45 -15.66 7.22
N PRO A 8 -1.58 -16.58 6.78
CA PRO A 8 -0.78 -16.41 5.56
C PRO A 8 -1.62 -16.37 4.28
N ASP A 9 -2.87 -16.82 4.36
CA ASP A 9 -3.87 -16.71 3.29
C ASP A 9 -4.57 -15.34 3.25
N LEU A 10 -4.26 -14.43 4.19
CA LEU A 10 -4.85 -13.09 4.33
C LEU A 10 -6.38 -13.10 4.46
N ALA A 11 -6.97 -14.22 4.88
CA ALA A 11 -8.40 -14.37 5.04
C ALA A 11 -8.85 -13.70 6.35
N VAL A 12 -9.64 -12.63 6.24
CA VAL A 12 -10.30 -11.97 7.37
C VAL A 12 -11.71 -11.54 6.99
N GLY A 13 -12.69 -11.87 7.82
CA GLY A 13 -14.10 -11.57 7.53
C GLY A 13 -14.55 -12.15 6.18
N THR A 14 -14.95 -11.28 5.26
CA THR A 14 -15.36 -11.66 3.88
C THR A 14 -14.23 -11.60 2.86
N ALA A 15 -12.98 -11.30 3.27
CA ALA A 15 -11.86 -11.20 2.37
C ALA A 15 -11.51 -12.56 1.75
N ARG A 16 -11.21 -12.56 0.45
CA ARG A 16 -10.72 -13.70 -0.33
C ARG A 16 -9.42 -13.32 -1.00
N SER A 17 -8.50 -14.28 -1.08
CA SER A 17 -7.18 -14.07 -1.66
C SER A 17 -7.04 -14.73 -3.02
N PHE A 18 -6.32 -14.05 -3.90
CA PHE A 18 -5.98 -14.51 -5.24
C PHE A 18 -4.47 -14.41 -5.45
N ALA A 19 -3.86 -15.49 -5.93
CA ALA A 19 -2.45 -15.52 -6.30
C ALA A 19 -2.26 -14.90 -7.69
N SER A 20 -1.82 -13.64 -7.75
CA SER A 20 -1.67 -12.94 -9.03
C SER A 20 -0.40 -13.30 -9.79
N SER A 21 0.62 -13.76 -9.07
CA SER A 21 1.89 -14.26 -9.60
C SER A 21 2.57 -15.12 -8.53
N ASP A 22 3.67 -15.77 -8.89
CA ASP A 22 4.44 -16.55 -7.92
C ASP A 22 4.88 -15.67 -6.73
N GLY A 23 4.64 -16.16 -5.51
CA GLY A 23 4.90 -15.43 -4.27
C GLY A 23 4.06 -14.19 -4.00
N VAL A 24 3.04 -13.86 -4.82
CA VAL A 24 2.21 -12.65 -4.63
C VAL A 24 0.75 -12.99 -4.37
N LEU A 25 0.21 -12.47 -3.27
CA LEU A 25 -1.19 -12.60 -2.88
C LEU A 25 -1.88 -11.25 -2.82
N ARG A 26 -3.11 -11.19 -3.33
CA ARG A 26 -4.00 -10.03 -3.25
C ARG A 26 -5.29 -10.44 -2.58
N ALA A 27 -5.67 -9.77 -1.50
CA ALA A 27 -6.92 -10.02 -0.78
C ALA A 27 -7.93 -8.91 -1.05
N PHE A 28 -9.18 -9.28 -1.32
CA PHE A 28 -10.29 -8.36 -1.57
C PHE A 28 -11.57 -8.83 -0.89
N CYS A 29 -12.45 -7.90 -0.55
CA CYS A 29 -13.76 -8.22 0.02
C CYS A 29 -14.63 -8.94 -1.01
N ALA A 30 -15.11 -10.16 -0.71
CA ALA A 30 -15.96 -10.92 -1.62
C ALA A 30 -17.37 -10.33 -1.83
N VAL A 31 -17.76 -9.32 -1.04
CA VAL A 31 -19.09 -8.69 -1.13
C VAL A 31 -19.06 -7.47 -2.04
N CYS A 32 -18.07 -6.59 -1.87
CA CYS A 32 -18.01 -5.31 -2.61
C CYS A 32 -16.80 -5.17 -3.53
N GLY A 33 -15.85 -6.10 -3.51
CA GLY A 33 -14.64 -6.07 -4.35
C GLY A 33 -13.55 -5.12 -3.87
N ALA A 34 -13.69 -4.45 -2.72
CA ALA A 34 -12.66 -3.57 -2.19
C ALA A 34 -11.36 -4.35 -1.90
N THR A 35 -10.23 -3.86 -2.43
CA THR A 35 -8.88 -4.36 -2.09
C THR A 35 -8.61 -4.12 -0.61
N VAL A 36 -8.08 -5.13 0.06
CA VAL A 36 -7.76 -5.09 1.49
C VAL A 36 -6.26 -5.22 1.71
N PHE A 37 -5.67 -6.34 1.24
CA PHE A 37 -4.26 -6.63 1.46
C PHE A 37 -3.53 -6.94 0.17
N PHE A 38 -2.24 -6.62 0.15
CA PHE A 38 -1.26 -7.18 -0.76
C PHE A 38 -0.11 -7.79 0.04
N SER A 39 0.40 -8.94 -0.39
CA SER A 39 1.57 -9.57 0.19
C SER A 39 2.49 -10.08 -0.91
N CYS A 40 3.78 -9.92 -0.71
CA CYS A 40 4.84 -10.46 -1.55
C CYS A 40 5.78 -11.31 -0.71
N ALA A 41 6.22 -12.46 -1.23
CA ALA A 41 7.17 -13.33 -0.54
C ALA A 41 8.50 -12.63 -0.21
N ALA A 42 8.88 -11.61 -0.99
CA ALA A 42 10.05 -10.77 -0.71
C ALA A 42 9.89 -9.93 0.58
N ASN A 43 8.65 -9.59 0.95
CA ASN A 43 8.35 -8.73 2.11
C ASN A 43 8.19 -9.57 3.40
N ARG A 44 9.07 -10.56 3.58
CA ARG A 44 9.04 -11.49 4.72
C ARG A 44 10.38 -11.46 5.46
N PRO A 45 10.54 -10.59 6.49
CA PRO A 45 11.82 -10.41 7.17
C PRO A 45 12.33 -11.66 7.91
N SER A 46 11.43 -12.50 8.40
CA SER A 46 11.78 -13.75 9.11
C SER A 46 10.62 -14.75 9.14
N ASP A 47 10.88 -15.97 9.60
CA ASP A 47 9.82 -16.97 9.79
C ASP A 47 8.85 -16.56 10.88
N GLY A 48 7.56 -16.52 10.54
CA GLY A 48 6.50 -16.03 11.42
C GLY A 48 6.28 -14.52 11.39
N GLN A 49 7.04 -13.75 10.60
CA GLN A 49 6.83 -12.32 10.39
C GLN A 49 6.57 -12.04 8.90
N ALA A 50 5.43 -11.42 8.59
CA ALA A 50 5.10 -10.98 7.25
C ALA A 50 4.78 -9.49 7.29
N VAL A 51 5.25 -8.75 6.29
CA VAL A 51 4.82 -7.38 6.02
C VAL A 51 3.81 -7.44 4.89
N VAL A 52 2.66 -6.82 5.12
CA VAL A 52 1.58 -6.74 4.14
C VAL A 52 1.24 -5.28 3.90
N ASP A 53 0.90 -4.96 2.66
CA ASP A 53 0.38 -3.64 2.33
C ASP A 53 -1.13 -3.65 2.60
N VAL A 54 -1.63 -2.61 3.26
CA VAL A 54 -3.05 -2.40 3.52
C VAL A 54 -3.54 -1.26 2.64
N ALA A 55 -4.67 -1.45 1.96
CA ALA A 55 -5.28 -0.38 1.18
C ALA A 55 -5.69 0.79 2.11
N THR A 56 -5.10 1.97 1.94
CA THR A 56 -5.36 3.11 2.82
C THR A 56 -6.80 3.60 2.73
N GLY A 57 -7.45 3.49 1.56
CA GLY A 57 -8.82 3.93 1.34
C GLY A 57 -9.91 3.16 2.12
N ILE A 58 -9.57 2.03 2.74
CA ILE A 58 -10.51 1.30 3.62
C ILE A 58 -10.40 1.73 5.10
N LEU A 59 -9.40 2.54 5.44
CA LEU A 59 -9.22 3.05 6.80
C LEU A 59 -10.33 4.06 7.13
N ARG A 60 -10.85 3.98 8.36
CA ARG A 60 -11.87 4.89 8.89
C ARG A 60 -11.24 5.88 9.85
N ALA A 61 -10.24 6.62 9.36
CA ALA A 61 -9.57 7.64 10.14
C ALA A 61 -10.46 8.89 10.25
N PRO A 62 -10.50 9.54 11.44
CA PRO A 62 -11.40 10.68 11.69
C PRO A 62 -11.05 11.93 10.88
N ASP A 63 -9.79 12.05 10.46
CA ASP A 63 -9.22 13.13 9.64
C ASP A 63 -9.36 12.87 8.13
N GLY A 64 -9.94 11.75 7.72
CA GLY A 64 -10.36 11.49 6.35
C GLY A 64 -9.50 10.47 5.61
N ALA A 65 -9.58 10.49 4.27
CA ALA A 65 -9.05 9.43 3.42
C ALA A 65 -7.51 9.33 3.45
N MET A 66 -6.82 10.42 3.80
CA MET A 66 -5.36 10.40 3.91
C MET A 66 -4.86 9.90 5.26
N ALA A 67 -5.72 9.81 6.28
CA ALA A 67 -5.38 9.28 7.62
C ALA A 67 -4.04 9.82 8.16
N GLU A 68 -3.81 11.12 8.01
CA GLU A 68 -2.56 11.82 8.28
C GLU A 68 -2.15 11.77 9.76
N ASP A 69 -3.11 11.61 10.67
CA ASP A 69 -2.86 11.38 12.09
C ASP A 69 -2.32 9.95 12.37
N TRP A 70 -2.54 9.02 11.45
CA TRP A 70 -2.15 7.60 11.59
C TRP A 70 -0.96 7.23 10.70
N LEU A 71 -0.80 7.92 9.57
CA LEU A 71 0.12 7.58 8.50
C LEU A 71 1.02 8.75 8.10
N THR A 72 2.26 8.42 7.81
CA THR A 72 3.21 9.34 7.16
C THR A 72 3.32 8.97 5.68
N TRP A 73 3.05 9.93 4.80
CA TRP A 73 3.07 9.69 3.35
C TRP A 73 4.49 9.82 2.78
N ASN A 74 4.86 8.83 1.96
CA ASN A 74 6.09 8.80 1.19
C ASN A 74 5.95 9.66 -0.08
N ALA A 75 6.97 10.45 -0.42
CA ALA A 75 6.99 11.21 -1.65
C ALA A 75 7.19 10.33 -2.90
N ARG A 76 7.81 9.15 -2.73
CA ARG A 76 8.09 8.22 -3.82
C ARG A 76 6.83 7.47 -4.29
N LEU A 77 6.62 7.44 -5.61
CA LEU A 77 5.52 6.70 -6.25
C LEU A 77 5.99 5.33 -6.75
N LEU A 78 5.67 4.27 -6.02
CA LEU A 78 6.09 2.90 -6.35
C LEU A 78 5.66 2.43 -7.76
N PHE A 79 4.51 2.89 -8.26
CA PHE A 79 4.02 2.47 -9.59
C PHE A 79 4.79 3.13 -10.75
N ALA A 80 5.44 4.28 -10.53
CA ALA A 80 6.21 4.95 -11.56
C ALA A 80 7.42 4.08 -11.97
N ASP A 81 8.09 3.50 -10.96
CA ASP A 81 9.21 2.57 -11.13
C ASP A 81 8.76 1.22 -11.73
N GLY A 82 7.51 0.82 -11.47
CA GLY A 82 6.92 -0.46 -11.92
C GLY A 82 6.35 -0.47 -13.34
N GLY A 83 6.69 0.51 -14.17
CA GLY A 83 6.24 0.59 -15.58
C GLY A 83 5.22 1.70 -15.87
N GLY A 84 4.78 2.46 -14.86
CA GLY A 84 3.90 3.61 -15.06
C GLY A 84 4.46 4.62 -16.06
N MET A 85 5.77 4.87 -16.00
CA MET A 85 6.48 5.77 -16.93
C MET A 85 6.40 5.32 -18.39
N ALA A 86 6.33 4.00 -18.65
CA ALA A 86 6.19 3.48 -20.00
C ALA A 86 4.76 3.63 -20.55
N PHE A 87 3.77 3.77 -19.66
CA PHE A 87 2.37 3.91 -20.02
C PHE A 87 1.97 5.38 -20.21
N ASP A 88 2.29 6.22 -19.23
CA ASP A 88 2.01 7.67 -19.26
C ASP A 88 3.08 8.44 -18.48
N PRO A 89 4.14 8.92 -19.16
CA PRO A 89 5.23 9.62 -18.50
C PRO A 89 4.80 10.98 -17.95
N ASP A 90 3.90 11.69 -18.63
CA ASP A 90 3.49 13.04 -18.24
C ASP A 90 2.68 13.00 -16.95
N PHE A 91 1.75 12.05 -16.84
CA PHE A 91 0.99 11.81 -15.62
C PHE A 91 1.91 11.43 -14.46
N CYS A 92 2.81 10.46 -14.67
CA CYS A 92 3.71 10.00 -13.62
C CYS A 92 4.63 11.10 -13.10
N GLN A 93 5.22 11.91 -14.00
CA GLN A 93 6.08 13.03 -13.62
C GLN A 93 5.30 14.11 -12.88
N SER A 94 4.12 14.47 -13.38
CA SER A 94 3.26 15.48 -12.76
C SER A 94 2.82 15.05 -11.35
N LEU A 95 2.39 13.80 -11.19
CA LEU A 95 2.00 13.27 -9.89
C LEU A 95 3.20 13.17 -8.94
N ALA A 96 4.36 12.71 -9.40
CA ALA A 96 5.56 12.61 -8.56
C ALA A 96 6.02 13.98 -8.07
N SER A 97 6.01 14.99 -8.96
CA SER A 97 6.33 16.37 -8.62
C SER A 97 5.35 16.94 -7.59
N GLY A 98 4.04 16.77 -7.81
CA GLY A 98 3.01 17.21 -6.88
C GLY A 98 3.12 16.54 -5.50
N MET A 99 3.38 15.23 -5.48
CA MET A 99 3.53 14.46 -4.25
C MET A 99 4.76 14.91 -3.44
N ARG A 100 5.91 15.15 -4.09
CA ARG A 100 7.10 15.71 -3.43
C ARG A 100 6.85 17.08 -2.83
N ALA A 101 6.20 17.97 -3.59
CA ALA A 101 5.86 19.31 -3.12
C ALA A 101 4.93 19.24 -1.89
N TRP A 102 3.89 18.41 -1.96
CA TRP A 102 2.93 18.23 -0.86
C TRP A 102 3.60 17.63 0.40
N VAL A 103 4.44 16.60 0.26
CA VAL A 103 5.16 15.98 1.39
C VAL A 103 6.07 16.99 2.07
N LYS A 104 6.80 17.77 1.28
CA LYS A 104 7.68 18.81 1.79
C LYS A 104 6.93 19.90 2.53
N GLU A 105 5.79 20.34 1.99
CA GLU A 105 4.91 21.31 2.66
C GLU A 105 4.38 20.74 3.98
N ARG A 106 3.96 19.47 3.99
CA ARG A 106 3.30 18.85 5.14
C ARG A 106 4.24 18.48 6.27
N TYR A 107 5.43 17.97 5.95
CA TYR A 107 6.38 17.41 6.92
C TYR A 107 7.70 18.18 7.02
N GLY A 108 7.87 19.26 6.25
CA GLY A 108 9.07 20.11 6.27
C GLY A 108 10.29 19.53 5.54
N GLN A 109 10.19 18.32 5.02
CA GLN A 109 11.25 17.64 4.26
C GLN A 109 10.65 16.69 3.23
N GLU A 110 11.40 16.38 2.18
CA GLU A 110 11.04 15.33 1.23
C GLU A 110 11.32 13.97 1.90
N LEU A 111 10.26 13.34 2.41
CA LEU A 111 10.32 12.00 2.98
C LEU A 111 10.30 10.97 1.86
N GLU A 112 11.44 10.33 1.60
CA GLU A 112 11.54 9.17 0.71
C GLU A 112 11.98 7.95 1.54
N PHE A 113 11.05 7.02 1.78
CA PHE A 113 11.36 5.74 2.44
C PHE A 113 11.75 4.71 1.39
N ASP A 114 12.81 3.95 1.66
CA ASP A 114 13.13 2.75 0.91
C ASP A 114 12.35 1.57 1.49
N LEU A 115 11.44 1.03 0.69
CA LEU A 115 10.54 -0.07 1.07
C LEU A 115 10.84 -1.36 0.30
N SER A 116 12.04 -1.46 -0.30
CA SER A 116 12.53 -2.64 -1.03
C SER A 116 13.22 -3.67 -0.14
#